data_AF-A0A7X1J7A7-F1
#
_entry.id   AF-A0A7X1J7A7-F1
#
_cell.length_a   1.000
_cell.length_b   1.000
_cell.length_c   1.000
_cell.angle_alpha   90.00
_cell.angle_beta   90.00
_cell.angle_gamma   90.00
#
_symmetry.space_group_name_H-M   'P 1'
#
loop_
_entity.id
_entity.type
_entity.pdbx_description
1 polymer ?
#
loop_
_entity_poly.entity_id
_entity_poly.type
_entity_poly.pdbx_seq_one_letter_code
_entity_poly.pdbx_strand_id
1 'polypeptide(L)' 'MFQDSPIYDRLISERGDVPLQVRREAERVSRELEFVMQPLNSFGAPPVDRQPHPGVGWQRSALPPGGQH' A
#
# COMPACT_ATOMS: atom_id res chain seq x y z
N MET A 1 -5.29 -26.59 16.49
CA MET A 1 -4.69 -25.44 17.18
C MET A 1 -3.56 -24.94 16.29
N PHE A 2 -3.60 -23.69 15.84
CA PHE A 2 -2.53 -23.09 15.02
C PHE A 2 -1.39 -22.65 15.95
N GLN A 3 -0.68 -23.63 16.50
CA GLN A 3 0.43 -23.42 17.43
C GLN A 3 1.71 -23.15 16.61
N ASP A 4 2.31 -21.99 16.85
CA ASP A 4 3.74 -21.69 16.71
C ASP A 4 4.38 -21.75 15.32
N SER A 5 3.93 -20.88 14.41
CA SER A 5 4.82 -19.88 13.83
C SER A 5 3.94 -18.85 13.12
N PRO A 6 3.63 -17.70 13.74
CA PRO A 6 2.85 -16.67 13.07
C PRO A 6 3.78 -16.14 11.99
N ILE A 7 3.50 -16.50 10.73
CA ILE A 7 4.33 -16.17 9.57
C ILE A 7 4.80 -14.71 9.63
N TYR A 8 3.96 -13.80 10.14
CA TYR A 8 4.28 -12.38 10.30
C TYR A 8 5.38 -12.07 11.33
N ASP A 9 5.34 -12.56 12.58
CA ASP A 9 6.37 -12.19 13.57
C ASP A 9 7.74 -12.75 13.19
N ARG A 10 7.76 -13.94 12.59
CA ARG A 10 9.00 -14.53 12.05
C ARG A 10 9.51 -13.73 10.85
N LEU A 11 8.63 -13.35 9.91
CA LEU A 11 9.02 -12.49 8.78
C LEU A 11 9.51 -11.12 9.25
N ILE A 12 8.89 -10.53 10.27
CA ILE A 12 9.33 -9.26 10.86
C ILE A 12 10.69 -9.44 11.54
N SER A 13 10.93 -10.56 12.22
CA SER A 13 12.22 -10.84 12.85
C SER A 13 13.34 -11.09 11.82
N GLU A 14 13.04 -11.78 10.71
CA GLU A 14 14.01 -12.13 9.68
C GLU A 14 14.25 -10.99 8.66
N ARG A 15 13.23 -10.17 8.37
CA ARG A 15 13.22 -9.18 7.28
C ARG A 15 12.84 -7.77 7.72
N GLY A 16 12.48 -7.58 8.98
CA GLY A 16 11.89 -6.33 9.48
C GLY A 16 10.41 -6.19 9.11
N ASP A 17 9.76 -5.20 9.71
CA ASP A 17 8.36 -4.84 9.41
C ASP A 17 8.27 -4.09 8.07
N VAL A 18 8.42 -4.86 6.98
CA VAL A 18 8.36 -4.35 5.60
C VAL A 18 7.06 -3.58 5.32
N PRO A 19 5.86 -4.06 5.73
CA PRO A 19 4.63 -3.29 5.55
C PRO A 19 4.67 -1.90 6.20
N LEU A 20 5.15 -1.80 7.44
CA LEU A 20 5.29 -0.50 8.12
C LEU A 20 6.32 0.40 7.43
N GLN A 21 7.45 -0.16 6.99
CA GLN A 21 8.49 0.58 6.27
C GLN A 21 7.95 1.16 4.96
N VAL A 22 7.23 0.36 4.16
CA VAL A 22 6.62 0.80 2.91
C VAL A 22 5.59 1.90 3.17
N ARG A 23 4.76 1.79 4.21
CA ARG A 23 3.81 2.85 4.58
C ARG A 23 4.52 4.16 4.89
N ARG A 24 5.58 4.11 5.71
CA ARG A 24 6.36 5.30 6.07
C ARG A 24 7.01 5.95 4.84
N GLU A 25 7.58 5.16 3.94
CA GLU A 25 8.22 5.69 2.74
C GLU A 25 7.19 6.28 1.76
N ALA A 26 6.04 5.62 1.58
CA ALA A 26 4.96 6.14 0.77
C ALA A 26 4.45 7.49 1.29
N GLU A 27 4.30 7.65 2.61
CA GLU A 27 3.93 8.92 3.23
C GLU A 27 5.01 10.00 3.03
N ARG A 28 6.29 9.64 3.17
CA ARG A 28 7.42 10.55 2.92
C ARG A 28 7.43 11.07 1.49
N VAL A 29 7.38 10.16 0.51
CA VAL A 29 7.37 10.48 -0.92
C VAL A 29 6.13 11.31 -1.29
N SER A 30 4.97 10.99 -0.72
CA SER A 30 3.73 11.75 -0.96
C SER A 30 3.88 13.21 -0.53
N ARG A 31 4.45 13.46 0.66
CA ARG A 31 4.70 14.83 1.15
C ARG A 31 5.73 15.58 0.32
N GLU A 32 6.78 14.89 -0.12
CA GLU A 32 7.81 15.48 -1.00
C GLU A 32 7.21 15.86 -2.35
N LEU A 33 6.39 14.99 -2.93
CA LEU A 33 5.67 15.26 -4.16
C LEU A 33 4.73 16.46 -4.03
N GLU A 34 3.96 16.53 -2.94
CA GLU A 34 3.07 17.66 -2.66
C GLU A 34 3.85 18.97 -2.55
N PHE A 35 5.00 18.97 -1.88
CA PHE A 35 5.87 20.14 -1.76
C PHE A 35 6.37 20.61 -3.13
N VAL A 36 6.85 19.70 -3.98
CA VAL A 36 7.35 20.01 -5.33
C VAL A 36 6.21 20.49 -6.25
N MET A 37 5.00 19.96 -6.10
CA MET A 37 3.83 20.34 -6.90
C MET A 37 3.12 21.61 -6.41
N GLN A 38 3.38 22.07 -5.18
CA GLN A 38 2.74 23.24 -4.58
C GLN A 38 2.81 24.52 -5.45
N PRO A 39 3.94 24.86 -6.11
CA PRO A 39 3.99 26.00 -7.00
C PRO A 39 3.07 25.82 -8.21
N LEU A 40 2.95 24.60 -8.75
CA LEU A 40 2.11 24.29 -9.91
C LEU A 40 0.62 24.42 -9.58
N ASN A 41 0.22 24.02 -8.38
CA ASN A 41 -1.15 24.19 -7.88
C ASN A 41 -1.52 25.66 -7.64
N SER A 42 -0.54 26.51 -7.34
CA SER A 42 -0.75 27.95 -7.14
C SER A 42 -1.12 28.69 -8.43
N PHE A 43 -0.81 28.12 -9.60
CA PHE A 43 -1.12 28.70 -10.92
C PHE A 43 -2.44 28.20 -11.53
N GLY A 44 -3.31 27.51 -10.76
CA GLY A 44 -4.69 27.23 -11.16
C GLY A 44 -4.92 25.87 -11.82
N ALA A 45 -4.32 24.80 -11.29
CA ALA A 45 -4.77 23.45 -11.63
C ALA A 45 -6.15 23.19 -10.99
N PRO A 46 -7.16 22.70 -11.74
CA PRO A 46 -8.44 22.30 -11.13
C PRO A 46 -8.19 21.16 -10.14
N PRO A 47 -8.94 21.09 -9.03
CA PRO A 47 -8.74 20.04 -8.02
C PRO A 47 -8.98 18.68 -8.68
N VAL A 48 -7.92 17.87 -8.80
CA VAL A 48 -8.10 16.45 -9.08
C VAL A 48 -8.65 15.87 -7.79
N ASP A 49 -9.94 15.53 -7.79
CA ASP A 49 -10.55 14.79 -6.70
C ASP A 49 -9.78 13.47 -6.61
N ARG A 50 -8.86 13.38 -5.66
CA ARG A 50 -7.99 12.23 -5.46
C ARG A 50 -8.89 11.17 -4.83
N GLN A 51 -9.74 10.56 -5.65
CA GLN A 51 -10.65 9.49 -5.25
C GLN A 51 -9.79 8.39 -4.59
N PRO A 52 -9.98 8.12 -3.29
CA PRO A 52 -9.27 7.03 -2.64
C PRO A 52 -9.85 5.74 -3.21
N HIS A 53 -9.19 5.16 -4.21
CA HIS A 53 -9.58 3.88 -4.78
C HIS A 53 -9.20 2.79 -3.75
N PRO A 54 -10.17 2.20 -3.03
CA PRO A 54 -9.87 1.12 -2.12
C PRO A 54 -9.78 -0.16 -2.95
N GLY A 55 -8.57 -0.61 -3.27
CA GLY A 55 -8.36 -2.04 -3.56
C GLY A 55 -7.86 -2.48 -4.94
N VAL A 56 -7.29 -1.61 -5.78
CA VAL A 56 -6.74 -2.01 -7.09
C VAL A 56 -5.36 -2.70 -6.97
N GLY A 57 -5.24 -3.72 -6.12
CA GLY A 57 -3.96 -4.46 -6.00
C GLY A 57 -4.01 -5.84 -5.33
N TRP A 58 -5.03 -6.11 -4.50
CA TRP A 58 -4.99 -7.27 -3.59
C TRP A 58 -6.08 -8.30 -3.87
N GLN A 59 -7.11 -7.93 -4.65
CA GLN A 59 -8.26 -8.79 -4.96
C GLN A 59 -8.01 -9.77 -6.13
N ARG A 60 -6.93 -9.60 -6.90
CA ARG A 60 -6.71 -10.41 -8.12
C ARG A 60 -6.19 -11.83 -7.86
N SER A 61 -5.84 -12.15 -6.61
CA SER A 61 -5.19 -13.43 -6.25
C SER A 61 -6.11 -14.42 -5.54
N ALA A 62 -7.39 -14.13 -5.33
CA ALA A 62 -8.29 -14.94 -4.51
C ALA A 62 -9.40 -15.69 -5.29
N LEU A 63 -9.16 -16.07 -6.56
CA LEU A 63 -9.99 -17.10 -7.22
C LEU A 63 -9.35 -18.48 -6.96
N PRO A 64 -9.90 -19.34 -6.09
CA PRO A 64 -9.49 -20.74 -6.05
C PRO A 64 -9.90 -21.42 -7.36
N PRO A 65 -9.07 -22.32 -7.94
CA PRO A 65 -9.52 -23.13 -9.07
C PRO A 65 -10.71 -23.97 -8.61
N GLY A 66 -11.88 -23.72 -9.21
CA GLY A 66 -13.05 -24.56 -9.04
C GLY A 66 -12.70 -25.98 -9.47
N GLY A 67 -12.81 -26.92 -8.55
CA GLY A 67 -12.74 -28.35 -8.86
C GLY A 67 -13.86 -28.70 -9.83
N GLN A 68 -13.50 -29.21 -10.99
CA GLN A 68 -14.43 -29.83 -11.93
C GLN A 68 -14.13 -31.33 -11.99
N HIS A 69 -15.12 -32.05 -11.44
CA HIS A 69 -15.61 -33.42 -11.66
C HIS A 69 -14.83 -34.36 -12.58
#